data_AF-A0A4Q5LW92-F1
#
_entry.id   AF-A0A4Q5LW92-F1
#
_cell.length_a   1.000
_cell.length_b   1.000
_cell.length_c   1.000
_cell.angle_alpha   90.00
_cell.angle_beta   90.00
_cell.angle_gamma   90.00
#
_symmetry.space_group_name_H-M   'P 1'
#
loop_
_entity.id
_entity.type
_entity.pdbx_description
1 polymer ?
#
loop_
_entity_poly.entity_id
_entity_poly.type
_entity_poly.pdbx_seq_one_letter_code
_entity_poly.pdbx_strand_id
1 'polypeptide(L)'
;MRQISLLLVAVFLFTYQLSAQSVTITPSGTSALIDTKSTTGGVAIPSMSMTQRAALTPKAGLQVFCNNCSPVGAYMYDGTQWKAMFNITNGNTTIYSVGQQAQGGTVIWVDDSGQHGIVAAPADVPMTAPFPYGNIGVKWGDMVNDEFGFPMYVMAMGTGVFDGEKNTEILVHKFGWTLTGAFLCRQMNFNRYGGWYLPSIAELTIMYENRQFLTGFSNTVKLDSYYWSSSEATPTEGTMLNFFDGEISNYTKNKHNHEPGAYPFYAHRARAVRRF
;
A
#
# COMPACT_ATOMS: atom_id res chain seq x y z
N MET A 1 59.54 -34.95 -68.87
CA MET A 1 59.17 -34.05 -67.75
C MET A 1 57.75 -34.41 -67.31
N ARG A 2 57.61 -35.10 -66.18
CA ARG A 2 56.30 -35.42 -65.56
C ARG A 2 56.32 -34.85 -64.14
N GLN A 3 55.38 -33.96 -63.85
CA GLN A 3 55.28 -33.20 -62.60
C GLN A 3 54.93 -34.11 -61.42
N ILE A 4 55.70 -34.02 -60.34
CA ILE A 4 55.37 -34.59 -59.03
C ILE A 4 54.51 -33.55 -58.30
N SER A 5 53.25 -33.87 -58.05
CA SER A 5 52.35 -33.03 -57.25
C SER A 5 52.46 -33.46 -55.79
N LEU A 6 53.06 -32.62 -54.93
CA LEU A 6 53.05 -32.81 -53.48
C LEU A 6 51.66 -32.47 -52.94
N LEU A 7 50.97 -33.46 -52.34
CA LEU A 7 49.73 -33.26 -51.61
C LEU A 7 50.07 -32.90 -50.15
N LEU A 8 49.82 -31.66 -49.75
CA LEU A 8 50.04 -31.18 -48.38
C LEU A 8 48.76 -31.45 -47.56
N VAL A 9 48.81 -32.43 -46.65
CA VAL A 9 47.69 -32.74 -45.73
C VAL A 9 47.82 -31.86 -44.50
N ALA A 10 46.94 -30.86 -44.36
CA ALA A 10 46.83 -30.05 -43.15
C ALA A 10 46.00 -30.80 -42.10
N VAL A 11 46.63 -31.24 -41.01
CA VAL A 11 45.96 -31.86 -39.86
C VAL A 11 45.43 -30.73 -38.95
N PHE A 12 44.11 -30.53 -38.95
CA PHE A 12 43.44 -29.67 -37.97
C PHE A 12 43.33 -30.39 -36.62
N LEU A 13 44.18 -30.02 -35.67
CA LEU A 13 44.05 -30.41 -34.27
C LEU A 13 42.89 -29.62 -33.64
N PHE A 14 41.72 -30.25 -33.54
CA PHE A 14 40.63 -29.75 -32.70
C PHE A 14 41.01 -29.95 -31.23
N THR A 15 41.33 -28.86 -30.54
CA THR A 15 41.46 -28.87 -29.08
C THR A 15 40.08 -28.86 -28.46
N TYR A 16 39.63 -30.03 -27.99
CA TYR A 16 38.46 -30.11 -27.12
C TYR A 16 38.81 -29.46 -25.78
N GLN A 17 38.16 -28.33 -25.46
CA GLN A 17 38.19 -27.75 -24.11
C GLN A 17 37.39 -28.68 -23.19
N LEU A 18 38.09 -29.50 -22.40
CA LEU A 18 37.47 -30.26 -21.32
C LEU A 18 37.16 -29.29 -20.17
N SER A 19 35.89 -28.97 -19.96
CA SER A 19 35.46 -28.26 -18.76
C SER A 19 35.44 -29.24 -17.59
N ALA A 20 36.42 -29.15 -16.69
CA ALA A 20 36.35 -29.86 -15.42
C ALA A 20 35.18 -29.27 -14.59
N GLN A 21 34.17 -30.09 -14.30
CA GLN A 21 33.09 -29.76 -13.36
C GLN A 21 33.42 -30.41 -12.02
N SER A 22 34.37 -29.85 -11.28
CA SER A 22 34.76 -30.40 -9.97
C SER A 22 34.00 -29.71 -8.84
N VAL A 23 33.04 -30.42 -8.25
CA VAL A 23 32.63 -30.14 -6.87
C VAL A 23 33.90 -30.27 -6.01
N THR A 24 34.32 -29.20 -5.35
CA THR A 24 35.48 -29.28 -4.45
C THR A 24 34.99 -29.81 -3.11
N ILE A 25 35.53 -30.96 -2.67
CA ILE A 25 35.30 -31.52 -1.33
C ILE A 25 36.59 -31.34 -0.54
N THR A 26 36.68 -30.29 0.27
CA THR A 26 37.90 -30.00 1.03
C THR A 26 37.65 -30.27 2.51
N PRO A 27 38.30 -31.26 3.13
CA PRO A 27 38.13 -31.56 4.56
C PRO A 27 38.64 -30.44 5.49
N SER A 28 39.29 -29.40 4.94
CA SER A 28 39.86 -28.25 5.64
C SER A 28 39.29 -26.89 5.18
N GLY A 29 38.14 -26.86 4.49
CA GLY A 29 37.48 -25.60 4.13
C GLY A 29 37.07 -24.81 5.39
N THR A 30 37.39 -23.52 5.46
CA THR A 30 37.12 -22.68 6.65
C THR A 30 35.64 -22.27 6.79
N SER A 31 34.83 -22.40 5.74
CA SER A 31 33.41 -22.02 5.73
C SER A 31 32.46 -23.04 5.11
N ALA A 32 32.88 -23.85 4.14
CA ALA A 32 32.08 -24.92 3.55
C ALA A 32 32.95 -26.11 3.09
N LEU A 33 32.47 -27.33 3.36
CA LEU A 33 33.11 -28.57 2.88
C LEU A 33 32.79 -28.86 1.40
N ILE A 34 31.68 -28.32 0.89
CA ILE A 34 31.23 -28.41 -0.50
C ILE A 34 31.04 -26.98 -1.00
N ASP A 35 31.85 -26.54 -1.95
CA ASP A 35 31.74 -25.25 -2.64
C ASP A 35 31.70 -25.48 -4.16
N THR A 36 30.68 -24.93 -4.81
CA THR A 36 30.47 -25.03 -6.26
C THR A 36 30.34 -23.63 -6.85
N LYS A 37 31.24 -23.28 -7.78
CA LYS A 37 31.22 -22.01 -8.50
C LYS A 37 30.78 -22.25 -9.93
N SER A 38 29.53 -21.90 -10.24
CA SER A 38 28.95 -22.00 -11.59
C SER A 38 28.09 -20.79 -11.89
N THR A 39 28.14 -20.30 -13.12
CA THR A 39 27.26 -19.24 -13.64
C THR A 39 26.17 -19.79 -14.56
N THR A 40 26.22 -21.09 -14.89
CA THR A 40 25.34 -21.72 -15.89
C THR A 40 24.57 -22.93 -15.35
N GLY A 41 24.83 -23.35 -14.11
CA GLY A 41 24.19 -24.51 -13.49
C GLY A 41 24.04 -24.35 -11.98
N GLY A 42 23.18 -25.16 -11.37
CA GLY A 42 22.92 -25.18 -9.93
C GLY A 42 23.05 -26.58 -9.33
N VAL A 43 22.65 -26.73 -8.06
CA VAL A 43 22.66 -28.01 -7.35
C VAL A 43 21.22 -28.51 -7.20
N ALA A 44 20.93 -29.70 -7.74
CA ALA A 44 19.70 -30.42 -7.44
C ALA A 44 19.92 -31.32 -6.21
N ILE A 45 19.17 -31.06 -5.14
CA ILE A 45 19.11 -31.94 -3.97
C ILE A 45 18.15 -33.12 -4.22
N PRO A 46 18.26 -34.26 -3.50
CA PRO A 46 17.39 -35.41 -3.69
C PRO A 46 15.90 -35.03 -3.62
N SER A 47 15.16 -35.31 -4.69
CA SER A 47 13.73 -34.98 -4.84
C SER A 47 12.85 -36.19 -4.60
N MET A 48 11.77 -36.03 -3.84
CA MET A 48 10.85 -37.10 -3.47
C MET A 48 9.44 -36.57 -3.15
N SER A 49 8.46 -37.47 -3.06
CA SER A 49 7.11 -37.15 -2.58
C SER A 49 7.01 -37.12 -1.04
N MET A 50 5.92 -36.58 -0.51
CA MET A 50 5.61 -36.56 0.92
C MET A 50 5.62 -37.97 1.53
N THR A 51 5.02 -38.95 0.85
CA THR A 51 4.98 -40.35 1.31
C THR A 51 6.38 -40.96 1.36
N GLN A 52 7.19 -40.72 0.33
CA GLN A 52 8.59 -41.20 0.30
C GLN A 52 9.43 -40.53 1.39
N ARG A 53 9.23 -39.22 1.63
CA ARG A 53 9.89 -38.49 2.72
C ARG A 53 9.50 -39.01 4.10
N ALA A 54 8.22 -39.35 4.29
CA ALA A 54 7.70 -39.90 5.54
C ALA A 54 8.22 -41.32 5.82
N ALA A 55 8.60 -42.07 4.79
CA ALA A 55 9.18 -43.41 4.92
C ALA A 55 10.68 -43.40 5.29
N LEU A 56 11.35 -42.24 5.26
CA LEU A 56 12.75 -42.13 5.65
C LEU A 56 12.92 -42.30 7.17
N THR A 57 14.10 -42.79 7.58
CA THR A 57 14.61 -42.64 8.95
C THR A 57 15.65 -41.49 8.97
N PRO A 58 15.21 -40.22 9.03
CA PRO A 58 16.09 -39.08 8.81
C PRO A 58 17.03 -38.81 10.00
N LYS A 59 18.23 -38.31 9.71
CA LYS A 59 19.13 -37.70 10.70
C LYS A 59 18.97 -36.19 10.68
N ALA A 60 19.22 -35.53 11.82
CA ALA A 60 19.20 -34.07 11.89
C ALA A 60 20.14 -33.47 10.83
N GLY A 61 19.65 -32.46 10.10
CA GLY A 61 20.37 -31.82 8.98
C GLY A 61 20.16 -32.47 7.61
N LEU A 62 19.42 -33.58 7.49
CA LEU A 62 19.09 -34.18 6.19
C LEU A 62 18.21 -33.22 5.37
N GLN A 63 18.61 -32.95 4.12
CA GLN A 63 17.91 -32.04 3.20
C GLN A 63 17.37 -32.77 1.98
N VAL A 64 16.13 -32.47 1.60
CA VAL A 64 15.45 -33.06 0.43
C VAL A 64 14.55 -32.02 -0.24
N PHE A 65 14.26 -32.18 -1.52
CA PHE A 65 13.18 -31.46 -2.19
C PHE A 65 11.90 -32.30 -2.15
N CYS A 66 10.80 -31.76 -1.62
CA CYS A 66 9.50 -32.42 -1.63
C CYS A 66 8.63 -31.87 -2.76
N ASN A 67 8.37 -32.70 -3.78
CA ASN A 67 7.70 -32.28 -5.01
C ASN A 67 6.16 -32.17 -4.92
N ASN A 68 5.56 -32.70 -3.86
CA ASN A 68 4.11 -32.66 -3.64
C ASN A 68 3.71 -32.42 -2.16
N CYS A 69 4.61 -31.82 -1.37
CA CYS A 69 4.27 -31.32 -0.04
C CYS A 69 3.49 -29.99 -0.14
N SER A 70 2.92 -29.54 0.97
CA SER A 70 2.36 -28.18 1.11
C SER A 70 3.15 -27.41 2.19
N PRO A 71 4.04 -26.47 1.83
CA PRO A 71 4.41 -26.06 0.46
C PRO A 71 5.32 -27.07 -0.27
N VAL A 72 5.33 -27.03 -1.60
CA VAL A 72 6.33 -27.74 -2.44
C VAL A 72 7.66 -27.01 -2.31
N GLY A 73 8.77 -27.73 -2.10
CA GLY A 73 10.08 -27.07 -1.97
C GLY A 73 11.11 -27.88 -1.19
N ALA A 74 12.21 -27.22 -0.80
CA ALA A 74 13.27 -27.81 0.00
C ALA A 74 12.88 -27.92 1.48
N TYR A 75 13.18 -29.06 2.10
CA TYR A 75 12.94 -29.37 3.51
C TYR A 75 14.21 -29.87 4.18
N MET A 76 14.38 -29.54 5.46
CA MET A 76 15.42 -30.05 6.35
C MET A 76 14.77 -30.78 7.53
N TYR A 77 15.31 -31.93 7.93
CA TYR A 77 14.91 -32.56 9.18
C TYR A 77 15.69 -31.96 10.36
N ASP A 78 14.99 -31.40 11.35
CA ASP A 78 15.62 -30.71 12.50
C ASP A 78 16.06 -31.66 13.63
N GLY A 79 15.83 -32.96 13.48
CA GLY A 79 16.02 -33.98 14.51
C GLY A 79 14.72 -34.52 15.10
N THR A 80 13.63 -33.76 14.96
CA THR A 80 12.29 -34.10 15.47
C THR A 80 11.22 -34.11 14.38
N GLN A 81 11.33 -33.21 13.40
CA GLN A 81 10.35 -33.04 12.34
C GLN A 81 11.00 -32.47 11.08
N TRP A 82 10.28 -32.55 9.97
CA TRP A 82 10.67 -31.89 8.73
C TRP A 82 10.19 -30.44 8.72
N LYS A 83 11.10 -29.50 8.43
CA LYS A 83 10.84 -28.07 8.28
C LYS A 83 11.13 -27.64 6.85
N ALA A 84 10.27 -26.82 6.26
CA ALA A 84 10.59 -26.18 4.98
C ALA A 84 11.81 -25.25 5.19
N MET A 85 12.83 -25.37 4.36
CA MET A 85 14.06 -24.57 4.46
C MET A 85 13.86 -23.14 3.99
N PHE A 86 12.89 -22.95 3.11
CA PHE A 86 12.46 -21.65 2.64
C PHE A 86 11.00 -21.52 3.02
N ASN A 87 10.65 -20.41 3.66
CA ASN A 87 9.26 -20.05 3.84
C ASN A 87 8.74 -19.52 2.50
N ILE A 88 8.63 -20.39 1.49
CA ILE A 88 7.79 -20.15 0.32
C ILE A 88 6.34 -20.40 0.77
N THR A 89 5.90 -19.65 1.78
CA THR A 89 4.66 -18.93 1.54
C THR A 89 4.87 -18.30 0.16
N ASN A 90 4.15 -18.77 -0.86
CA ASN A 90 3.54 -17.78 -1.75
C ASN A 90 3.11 -16.69 -0.78
N GLY A 91 3.75 -15.52 -0.85
CA GLY A 91 3.59 -14.48 0.16
C GLY A 91 2.13 -14.50 0.56
N ASN A 92 1.83 -14.51 1.86
CA ASN A 92 0.44 -14.43 2.29
C ASN A 92 -0.02 -13.04 1.88
N THR A 93 -0.25 -12.90 0.57
CA THR A 93 -0.48 -11.71 -0.19
C THR A 93 -1.90 -11.44 0.20
N THR A 94 -2.03 -10.61 1.22
CA THR A 94 -3.34 -10.25 1.73
C THR A 94 -3.97 -9.46 0.61
N ILE A 95 -4.84 -10.11 -0.15
CA ILE A 95 -5.63 -9.48 -1.20
C ILE A 95 -6.82 -8.84 -0.51
N TYR A 96 -6.95 -7.54 -0.71
CA TYR A 96 -8.07 -6.77 -0.24
C TYR A 96 -9.11 -6.64 -1.34
N SER A 97 -10.37 -6.51 -0.94
CA SER A 97 -11.48 -6.23 -1.85
C SER A 97 -12.24 -5.00 -1.37
N VAL A 98 -12.78 -4.23 -2.31
CA VAL A 98 -13.63 -3.08 -2.00
C VAL A 98 -14.82 -3.53 -1.14
N GLY A 99 -15.12 -2.77 -0.10
CA GLY A 99 -16.13 -3.06 0.93
C GLY A 99 -15.60 -3.88 2.12
N GLN A 100 -14.41 -4.49 2.02
CA GLN A 100 -13.80 -5.23 3.13
C GLN A 100 -13.47 -4.31 4.30
N GLN A 101 -13.70 -4.80 5.52
CA GLN A 101 -13.19 -4.16 6.73
C GLN A 101 -11.76 -4.59 6.98
N ALA A 102 -10.84 -3.66 6.77
CA ALA A 102 -9.41 -3.88 6.94
C ALA A 102 -8.71 -2.57 7.28
N GLN A 103 -7.48 -2.63 7.79
CA GLN A 103 -6.62 -1.45 7.88
C GLN A 103 -7.21 -0.30 8.72
N GLY A 104 -8.12 -0.60 9.65
CA GLY A 104 -8.79 0.35 10.53
C GLY A 104 -10.06 0.99 9.96
N GLY A 105 -10.47 0.62 8.75
CA GLY A 105 -11.65 1.20 8.08
C GLY A 105 -12.25 0.30 7.01
N THR A 106 -13.00 0.91 6.09
CA THR A 106 -13.60 0.23 4.94
C THR A 106 -12.76 0.45 3.70
N VAL A 107 -12.32 -0.62 3.04
CA VAL A 107 -11.60 -0.55 1.75
C VAL A 107 -12.52 0.05 0.69
N ILE A 108 -12.13 1.17 0.09
CA ILE A 108 -12.89 1.87 -0.96
C ILE A 108 -12.21 1.79 -2.34
N TRP A 109 -10.93 1.46 -2.38
CA TRP A 109 -10.17 1.26 -3.62
C TRP A 109 -8.99 0.33 -3.37
N VAL A 110 -8.65 -0.48 -4.36
CA VAL A 110 -7.48 -1.37 -4.37
C VAL A 110 -6.79 -1.26 -5.73
N ASP A 111 -5.47 -1.41 -5.73
CA ASP A 111 -4.69 -1.46 -6.96
C ASP A 111 -4.85 -2.82 -7.68
N ASP A 112 -4.26 -2.94 -8.88
CA ASP A 112 -4.32 -4.15 -9.71
C ASP A 112 -3.71 -5.38 -9.01
N SER A 113 -2.83 -5.16 -8.04
CA SER A 113 -2.21 -6.23 -7.25
C SER A 113 -3.13 -6.74 -6.14
N GLY A 114 -4.15 -5.95 -5.77
CA GLY A 114 -5.05 -6.19 -4.65
C GLY A 114 -4.39 -6.03 -3.28
N GLN A 115 -3.12 -5.61 -3.20
CA GLN A 115 -2.36 -5.57 -1.94
C GLN A 115 -2.38 -4.18 -1.30
N HIS A 116 -2.46 -3.15 -2.14
CA HIS A 116 -2.43 -1.77 -1.71
C HIS A 116 -3.73 -1.09 -2.09
N GLY A 117 -4.07 -0.06 -1.33
CA GLY A 117 -5.33 0.62 -1.55
C GLY A 117 -5.59 1.77 -0.62
N ILE A 118 -6.86 2.16 -0.59
CA ILE A 118 -7.35 3.25 0.25
C ILE A 118 -8.49 2.71 1.12
N VAL A 119 -8.42 2.99 2.41
CA VAL A 119 -9.54 2.79 3.34
C VAL A 119 -10.15 4.12 3.74
N ALA A 120 -11.48 4.17 3.83
CA ALA A 120 -12.22 5.25 4.45
C ALA A 120 -12.33 5.01 5.97
N ALA A 121 -12.22 6.08 6.74
CA ALA A 121 -12.42 6.04 8.18
C ALA A 121 -13.84 5.55 8.53
N PRO A 122 -14.00 4.81 9.64
CA PRO A 122 -15.29 4.25 10.06
C PRO A 122 -16.29 5.33 10.55
N ALA A 123 -15.84 6.57 10.74
CA ALA A 123 -16.64 7.69 11.19
C ALA A 123 -16.13 9.02 10.61
N ASP A 124 -17.02 10.00 10.49
CA ASP A 124 -16.64 11.39 10.22
C ASP A 124 -15.91 12.00 11.41
N VAL A 125 -15.17 13.08 11.16
CA VAL A 125 -14.54 13.82 12.26
C VAL A 125 -15.61 14.33 13.23
N PRO A 126 -15.41 14.16 14.55
CA PRO A 126 -16.42 14.54 15.52
C PRO A 126 -16.64 16.05 15.50
N MET A 127 -17.91 16.46 15.42
CA MET A 127 -18.36 17.84 15.47
C MET A 127 -19.14 18.04 16.76
N THR A 128 -18.54 18.70 17.75
CA THR A 128 -19.28 19.08 18.96
C THR A 128 -18.96 20.53 19.28
N ALA A 129 -19.97 21.39 19.17
CA ALA A 129 -19.95 22.69 19.79
C ALA A 129 -20.70 22.65 21.13
N PRO A 130 -20.31 23.47 22.11
CA PRO A 130 -21.13 23.67 23.29
C PRO A 130 -22.51 24.21 22.88
N PHE A 131 -23.55 23.75 23.56
CA PHE A 131 -24.91 24.29 23.46
C PHE A 131 -24.91 25.83 23.64
N PRO A 132 -25.73 26.63 22.94
CA PRO A 132 -26.87 26.27 22.07
C PRO A 132 -26.54 26.11 20.57
N TYR A 133 -25.27 26.09 20.18
CA TYR A 133 -24.85 26.34 18.80
C TYR A 133 -24.97 25.15 17.81
N GLY A 134 -25.44 23.98 18.23
CA GLY A 134 -25.64 22.82 17.34
C GLY A 134 -24.34 22.22 16.77
N ASN A 135 -24.44 21.48 15.67
CA ASN A 135 -23.27 20.94 14.95
C ASN A 135 -22.55 22.06 14.21
N ILE A 136 -21.36 22.45 14.68
CA ILE A 136 -20.47 23.35 13.93
C ILE A 136 -19.80 22.55 12.81
N GLY A 137 -19.82 23.09 11.59
CA GLY A 137 -19.09 22.56 10.46
C GLY A 137 -17.58 22.57 10.69
N VAL A 138 -16.85 21.81 9.89
CA VAL A 138 -15.39 21.83 9.88
C VAL A 138 -14.97 22.90 8.86
N LYS A 139 -14.03 23.77 9.22
CA LYS A 139 -13.41 24.66 8.23
C LYS A 139 -12.32 23.90 7.47
N TRP A 140 -12.09 24.28 6.23
CA TRP A 140 -10.96 23.76 5.45
C TRP A 140 -9.63 24.30 5.98
N GLY A 141 -9.57 25.62 6.20
CA GLY A 141 -8.37 26.35 6.61
C GLY A 141 -8.66 27.81 6.93
N ASP A 142 -7.73 28.49 7.59
CA ASP A 142 -7.80 29.94 7.76
C ASP A 142 -7.41 30.67 6.48
N MET A 143 -7.91 31.91 6.30
CA MET A 143 -7.47 32.75 5.18
C MET A 143 -6.00 33.10 5.37
N VAL A 144 -5.22 32.95 4.31
CA VAL A 144 -3.81 33.33 4.28
C VAL A 144 -3.68 34.50 3.31
N ASN A 145 -3.10 35.59 3.79
CA ASN A 145 -2.88 36.78 2.98
C ASN A 145 -1.38 37.07 2.85
N ASP A 146 -1.00 37.76 1.78
CA ASP A 146 0.32 38.36 1.64
C ASP A 146 0.49 39.59 2.54
N GLU A 147 1.65 40.24 2.42
CA GLU A 147 2.04 41.44 3.16
C GLU A 147 1.08 42.63 2.94
N PHE A 148 0.35 42.64 1.82
CA PHE A 148 -0.57 43.69 1.41
C PHE A 148 -2.04 43.34 1.70
N GLY A 149 -2.29 42.17 2.28
CA GLY A 149 -3.65 41.71 2.63
C GLY A 149 -4.38 40.98 1.50
N PHE A 150 -3.71 40.63 0.40
CA PHE A 150 -4.32 39.86 -0.69
C PHE A 150 -4.29 38.35 -0.39
N PRO A 151 -5.39 37.62 -0.62
CA PRO A 151 -5.42 36.17 -0.41
C PRO A 151 -4.37 35.42 -1.23
N MET A 152 -3.72 34.45 -0.61
CA MET A 152 -2.72 33.58 -1.25
C MET A 152 -3.04 32.09 -1.09
N TYR A 153 -2.45 31.28 -1.99
CA TYR A 153 -2.51 29.82 -1.90
C TYR A 153 -1.75 29.30 -0.66
N VAL A 154 -2.29 28.25 -0.07
CA VAL A 154 -1.66 27.43 0.97
C VAL A 154 -0.78 26.34 0.35
N MET A 155 -0.92 26.10 -0.96
CA MET A 155 -0.20 25.14 -1.79
C MET A 155 -0.67 23.69 -1.67
N ALA A 156 -1.87 23.47 -1.11
CA ALA A 156 -2.51 22.15 -1.04
C ALA A 156 -3.29 21.83 -2.33
N MET A 157 -2.63 21.95 -3.48
CA MET A 157 -3.28 21.95 -4.80
C MET A 157 -3.38 20.57 -5.47
N GLY A 158 -2.87 19.51 -4.84
CA GLY A 158 -2.94 18.17 -5.42
C GLY A 158 -4.40 17.70 -5.51
N THR A 159 -4.78 17.10 -6.64
CA THR A 159 -6.17 16.65 -6.90
C THR A 159 -6.27 15.18 -7.23
N GLY A 160 -5.15 14.50 -7.50
CA GLY A 160 -5.09 13.10 -7.90
C GLY A 160 -5.20 12.12 -6.73
N VAL A 161 -5.28 10.84 -7.06
CA VAL A 161 -5.22 9.76 -6.07
C VAL A 161 -3.87 9.82 -5.34
N PHE A 162 -3.87 9.69 -4.01
CA PHE A 162 -2.72 9.84 -3.11
C PHE A 162 -2.20 11.26 -2.87
N ASP A 163 -2.74 12.28 -3.53
CA ASP A 163 -2.34 13.67 -3.24
C ASP A 163 -2.85 14.15 -1.86
N GLY A 164 -3.89 13.52 -1.31
CA GLY A 164 -4.52 13.95 -0.06
C GLY A 164 -3.57 13.92 1.14
N GLU A 165 -2.65 12.96 1.18
CA GLU A 165 -1.68 12.83 2.27
C GLU A 165 -0.74 14.04 2.31
N LYS A 166 -0.14 14.38 1.16
CA LYS A 166 0.77 15.52 1.02
C LYS A 166 0.04 16.84 1.24
N ASN A 167 -1.15 17.00 0.68
CA ASN A 167 -1.98 18.18 0.92
C ASN A 167 -2.30 18.35 2.41
N THR A 168 -2.68 17.26 3.09
CA THR A 168 -2.97 17.28 4.53
C THR A 168 -1.73 17.69 5.33
N GLU A 169 -0.53 17.23 4.96
CA GLU A 169 0.71 17.66 5.61
C GLU A 169 0.96 19.16 5.45
N ILE A 170 0.76 19.70 4.24
CA ILE A 170 0.86 21.14 3.96
C ILE A 170 -0.12 21.93 4.84
N LEU A 171 -1.38 21.48 4.91
CA LEU A 171 -2.43 22.16 5.68
C LEU A 171 -2.14 22.12 7.19
N VAL A 172 -1.76 20.96 7.73
CA VAL A 172 -1.40 20.80 9.14
C VAL A 172 -0.17 21.64 9.49
N HIS A 173 0.83 21.67 8.62
CA HIS A 173 2.02 22.50 8.81
C HIS A 173 1.68 24.00 8.76
N LYS A 174 0.81 24.42 7.84
CA LYS A 174 0.43 25.84 7.69
C LYS A 174 -0.41 26.34 8.86
N PHE A 175 -1.39 25.56 9.30
CA PHE A 175 -2.43 26.01 10.23
C PHE A 175 -2.26 25.50 11.67
N GLY A 176 -1.34 24.58 11.91
CA GLY A 176 -1.08 24.03 13.25
C GLY A 176 -2.31 23.35 13.86
N TRP A 177 -2.45 23.48 15.20
CA TRP A 177 -3.49 22.81 16.00
C TRP A 177 -4.82 23.58 15.99
N THR A 178 -5.34 23.83 14.79
CA THR A 178 -6.64 24.47 14.59
C THR A 178 -7.69 23.43 14.22
N LEU A 179 -8.96 23.75 14.41
CA LEU A 179 -10.10 22.89 14.06
C LEU A 179 -10.35 22.83 12.54
N THR A 180 -9.30 22.51 11.76
CA THR A 180 -9.38 22.26 10.32
C THR A 180 -9.65 20.80 10.03
N GLY A 181 -10.27 20.50 8.88
CA GLY A 181 -10.50 19.11 8.46
C GLY A 181 -9.22 18.31 8.36
N ALA A 182 -8.14 18.92 7.85
CA ALA A 182 -6.83 18.29 7.76
C ALA A 182 -6.28 17.88 9.13
N PHE A 183 -6.30 18.80 10.11
CA PHE A 183 -5.82 18.50 11.46
C PHE A 183 -6.67 17.44 12.14
N LEU A 184 -8.00 17.56 12.10
CA LEU A 184 -8.90 16.60 12.73
C LEU A 184 -8.77 15.20 12.13
N CYS A 185 -8.67 15.07 10.80
CA CYS A 185 -8.39 13.81 10.14
C CYS A 185 -7.05 13.22 10.60
N ARG A 186 -6.01 14.05 10.72
CA ARG A 186 -4.67 13.58 11.15
C ARG A 186 -4.62 13.08 12.60
N GLN A 187 -5.51 13.58 13.47
CA GLN A 187 -5.61 13.15 14.87
C GLN A 187 -6.41 11.84 15.05
N MET A 188 -7.09 11.36 14.01
CA MET A 188 -7.88 10.13 14.12
C MET A 188 -7.01 8.92 14.44
N ASN A 189 -7.55 8.04 15.26
CA ASN A 189 -6.97 6.73 15.54
C ASN A 189 -8.11 5.71 15.73
N PHE A 190 -8.09 4.65 14.94
CA PHE A 190 -9.08 3.59 15.01
C PHE A 190 -8.38 2.26 15.20
N ASN A 191 -8.58 1.60 16.34
CA ASN A 191 -8.00 0.29 16.64
C ASN A 191 -6.49 0.21 16.37
N ARG A 192 -5.72 1.24 16.77
CA ARG A 192 -4.26 1.40 16.57
C ARG A 192 -3.82 1.81 15.17
N TYR A 193 -4.74 1.98 14.22
CA TYR A 193 -4.43 2.53 12.92
C TYR A 193 -4.44 4.06 12.97
N GLY A 194 -3.26 4.65 12.76
CA GLY A 194 -3.05 6.08 12.53
C GLY A 194 -2.64 6.36 11.08
N GLY A 195 -2.18 7.58 10.79
CA GLY A 195 -1.82 7.99 9.43
C GLY A 195 -3.01 8.37 8.56
N TRP A 196 -4.13 8.72 9.20
CA TRP A 196 -5.32 9.24 8.56
C TRP A 196 -5.05 10.64 8.01
N TYR A 197 -5.64 10.95 6.86
CA TYR A 197 -5.49 12.24 6.21
C TYR A 197 -6.79 12.68 5.53
N LEU A 198 -6.92 13.97 5.25
CA LEU A 198 -8.05 14.52 4.50
C LEU A 198 -7.85 14.14 3.02
N PRO A 199 -8.80 13.44 2.37
CA PRO A 199 -8.64 12.96 1.00
C PRO A 199 -8.51 14.12 0.00
N SER A 200 -7.74 13.93 -1.07
CA SER A 200 -7.84 14.79 -2.26
C SER A 200 -9.23 14.68 -2.88
N ILE A 201 -9.56 15.57 -3.82
CA ILE A 201 -10.86 15.48 -4.49
C ILE A 201 -11.04 14.14 -5.23
N ALA A 202 -10.00 13.58 -5.86
CA ALA A 202 -10.11 12.26 -6.50
C ALA A 202 -10.35 11.13 -5.48
N GLU A 203 -9.67 11.13 -4.33
CA GLU A 203 -9.88 10.13 -3.28
C GLU A 203 -11.27 10.26 -2.64
N LEU A 204 -11.78 11.49 -2.54
CA LEU A 204 -13.13 11.76 -2.05
C LEU A 204 -14.20 11.32 -3.06
N THR A 205 -13.95 11.48 -4.37
CA THR A 205 -14.79 10.92 -5.43
C THR A 205 -14.84 9.41 -5.38
N ILE A 206 -13.69 8.74 -5.21
CA ILE A 206 -13.62 7.28 -4.99
C ILE A 206 -14.47 6.88 -3.78
N MET A 207 -14.39 7.64 -2.69
CA MET A 207 -15.22 7.39 -1.50
C MET A 207 -16.71 7.51 -1.79
N TYR A 208 -17.13 8.52 -2.55
CA TYR A 208 -18.52 8.72 -2.97
C TYR A 208 -19.03 7.59 -3.88
N GLU A 209 -18.24 7.15 -4.84
CA GLU A 209 -18.55 6.01 -5.72
C GLU A 209 -18.74 4.70 -4.96
N ASN A 210 -18.10 4.59 -3.79
CA ASN A 210 -18.12 3.42 -2.92
C ASN A 210 -18.95 3.63 -1.64
N ARG A 211 -19.77 4.68 -1.58
CA ARG A 211 -20.49 5.11 -0.36
C ARG A 211 -21.47 4.08 0.19
N GLN A 212 -21.96 3.16 -0.64
CA GLN A 212 -22.81 2.03 -0.21
C GLN A 212 -22.13 1.14 0.83
N PHE A 213 -20.79 1.10 0.87
CA PHE A 213 -20.04 0.31 1.84
C PHE A 213 -19.78 1.06 3.16
N LEU A 214 -20.10 2.35 3.24
CA LEU A 214 -19.75 3.23 4.38
C LEU A 214 -20.82 3.29 5.48
N THR A 215 -21.98 2.65 5.29
CA THR A 215 -23.14 2.74 6.20
C THR A 215 -23.04 1.84 7.43
N GLY A 216 -21.99 1.00 7.53
CA GLY A 216 -21.92 -0.09 8.52
C GLY A 216 -21.39 0.23 9.92
N PHE A 217 -20.78 1.42 10.16
CA PHE A 217 -19.92 1.58 11.35
C PHE A 217 -20.28 2.72 12.31
N SER A 218 -21.03 3.74 11.89
CA SER A 218 -21.33 4.88 12.78
C SER A 218 -22.55 5.68 12.35
N ASN A 219 -23.39 6.07 13.30
CA ASN A 219 -24.47 7.05 13.10
C ASN A 219 -23.95 8.45 12.75
N THR A 220 -22.64 8.68 12.90
CA THR A 220 -22.02 9.94 12.50
C THR A 220 -21.90 10.06 10.99
N VAL A 221 -21.88 8.95 10.23
CA VAL A 221 -21.81 8.96 8.77
C VAL A 221 -23.06 9.61 8.17
N LYS A 222 -22.89 10.70 7.42
CA LYS A 222 -23.98 11.30 6.63
C LYS A 222 -23.65 11.24 5.14
N LEU A 223 -24.41 10.44 4.41
CA LEU A 223 -24.24 10.28 2.96
C LEU A 223 -25.05 11.29 2.16
N ASP A 224 -25.68 12.24 2.83
CA ASP A 224 -26.42 13.36 2.28
C ASP A 224 -25.74 14.64 2.77
N SER A 225 -24.47 14.91 2.46
CA SER A 225 -23.78 16.10 2.99
C SER A 225 -22.58 16.48 2.15
N TYR A 226 -22.15 17.73 2.27
CA TYR A 226 -20.90 18.21 1.68
C TYR A 226 -19.69 17.80 2.54
N TYR A 227 -18.70 17.20 1.89
CA TYR A 227 -17.42 16.84 2.49
C TYR A 227 -16.29 17.65 1.89
N TRP A 228 -15.40 18.17 2.74
CA TRP A 228 -14.17 18.77 2.31
C TRP A 228 -13.21 17.74 1.72
N SER A 229 -12.63 18.08 0.59
CA SER A 229 -11.36 17.50 0.15
C SER A 229 -10.20 18.36 0.66
N SER A 230 -8.99 17.84 0.61
CA SER A 230 -7.76 18.58 0.87
C SER A 230 -7.34 19.48 -0.30
N SER A 231 -8.05 19.43 -1.44
CA SER A 231 -7.69 20.13 -2.66
C SER A 231 -8.08 21.60 -2.57
N GLU A 232 -7.10 22.46 -2.75
CA GLU A 232 -7.23 23.91 -2.80
C GLU A 232 -7.61 24.36 -4.21
N ALA A 233 -8.72 25.07 -4.35
CA ALA A 233 -9.22 25.53 -5.65
C ALA A 233 -8.67 26.92 -6.02
N THR A 234 -8.75 27.85 -5.08
CA THR A 234 -8.36 29.24 -5.25
C THR A 234 -7.70 29.74 -3.95
N PRO A 235 -7.13 30.96 -3.91
CA PRO A 235 -6.61 31.52 -2.67
C PRO A 235 -7.63 31.62 -1.53
N THR A 236 -8.93 31.68 -1.84
CA THR A 236 -10.02 31.83 -0.85
C THR A 236 -10.89 30.59 -0.69
N GLU A 237 -10.80 29.61 -1.60
CA GLU A 237 -11.72 28.45 -1.64
C GLU A 237 -11.01 27.10 -1.62
N GLY A 238 -11.59 26.15 -0.91
CA GLY A 238 -11.28 24.73 -1.02
C GLY A 238 -12.36 23.99 -1.82
N THR A 239 -12.06 22.77 -2.25
CA THR A 239 -13.00 21.95 -3.00
C THR A 239 -13.76 20.99 -2.07
N MET A 240 -15.07 20.88 -2.28
CA MET A 240 -15.97 19.95 -1.61
C MET A 240 -16.63 19.00 -2.61
N LEU A 241 -17.11 17.86 -2.10
CA LEU A 241 -17.98 16.93 -2.82
C LEU A 241 -19.26 16.69 -2.01
N ASN A 242 -20.42 16.81 -2.66
CA ASN A 242 -21.72 16.47 -2.10
C ASN A 242 -21.97 14.96 -2.18
N PHE A 243 -22.14 14.30 -1.04
CA PHE A 243 -22.36 12.85 -1.02
C PHE A 243 -23.79 12.45 -1.44
N PHE A 244 -24.72 13.42 -1.55
CA PHE A 244 -26.07 13.18 -2.03
C PHE A 244 -26.11 12.86 -3.53
N ASP A 245 -25.46 13.68 -4.35
CA ASP A 245 -25.52 13.63 -5.82
C ASP A 245 -24.16 13.58 -6.53
N GLY A 246 -23.05 13.75 -5.80
CA GLY A 246 -21.69 13.76 -6.34
C GLY A 246 -21.25 15.12 -6.87
N GLU A 247 -22.01 16.21 -6.61
CA GLU A 247 -21.64 17.55 -7.05
C GLU A 247 -20.31 17.99 -6.42
N ILE A 248 -19.37 18.41 -7.28
CA ILE A 248 -18.11 19.04 -6.87
C ILE A 248 -18.28 20.56 -6.93
N SER A 249 -17.96 21.23 -5.83
CA SER A 249 -18.14 22.68 -5.67
C SER A 249 -17.02 23.29 -4.85
N ASN A 250 -16.78 24.58 -5.03
CA ASN A 250 -15.78 25.33 -4.29
C ASN A 250 -16.46 26.19 -3.22
N TYR A 251 -15.89 26.19 -2.01
CA TYR A 251 -16.43 26.92 -0.87
C TYR A 251 -15.33 27.66 -0.13
N THR A 252 -15.69 28.80 0.47
CA THR A 252 -14.78 29.64 1.22
C THR A 252 -14.11 28.87 2.36
N LYS A 253 -12.77 28.87 2.41
CA LYS A 253 -11.96 28.01 3.30
C LYS A 253 -12.25 28.16 4.78
N ASN A 254 -12.52 29.39 5.22
CA ASN A 254 -12.74 29.74 6.62
C ASN A 254 -14.20 29.57 7.08
N LYS A 255 -15.13 29.28 6.15
CA LYS A 255 -16.54 29.06 6.49
C LYS A 255 -16.73 27.67 7.09
N HIS A 256 -17.19 27.67 8.34
CA HIS A 256 -17.59 26.49 9.11
C HIS A 256 -19.06 26.54 9.54
N ASN A 257 -19.73 27.66 9.28
CA ASN A 257 -21.14 27.87 9.63
C ASN A 257 -21.98 27.96 8.35
N HIS A 258 -23.16 27.35 8.39
CA HIS A 258 -24.22 27.60 7.42
C HIS A 258 -25.00 28.85 7.88
N GLU A 259 -25.43 29.71 6.95
CA GLU A 259 -26.23 30.90 7.28
C GLU A 259 -27.52 30.47 8.03
N PRO A 260 -27.95 31.18 9.09
CA PRO A 260 -29.20 30.88 9.79
C PRO A 260 -30.39 30.88 8.81
N GLY A 261 -31.04 29.72 8.63
CA GLY A 261 -32.21 29.57 7.75
C GLY A 261 -31.99 28.71 6.50
N ALA A 262 -30.74 28.39 6.16
CA ALA A 262 -30.47 27.34 5.17
C ALA A 262 -30.47 25.98 5.90
N TYR A 263 -31.33 25.06 5.45
CA TYR A 263 -31.77 23.82 6.12
C TYR A 263 -30.77 23.21 7.13
N PRO A 264 -31.21 22.83 8.34
CA PRO A 264 -30.35 22.50 9.50
C PRO A 264 -29.50 21.20 9.39
N PHE A 265 -29.32 20.64 8.19
CA PHE A 265 -28.82 19.28 8.02
C PHE A 265 -27.40 19.15 7.42
N TYR A 266 -26.78 20.20 6.88
CA TYR A 266 -25.52 20.08 6.13
C TYR A 266 -24.39 20.96 6.67
N ALA A 267 -23.90 20.67 7.87
CA ALA A 267 -22.63 21.21 8.34
C ALA A 267 -21.49 20.69 7.44
N HIS A 268 -20.51 21.51 7.05
CA HIS A 268 -19.39 21.08 6.20
C HIS A 268 -18.58 19.97 6.86
N ARG A 269 -18.53 18.76 6.28
CA ARG A 269 -17.96 17.57 6.94
C ARG A 269 -16.56 17.25 6.47
N ALA A 270 -15.89 16.37 7.21
CA ALA A 270 -14.67 15.73 6.76
C ALA A 270 -14.67 14.26 7.19
N ARG A 271 -14.22 13.39 6.29
CA ARG A 271 -13.92 11.99 6.57
C ARG A 271 -12.51 11.71 6.14
N ALA A 272 -11.74 11.09 7.02
CA ALA A 272 -10.38 10.74 6.69
C ALA A 272 -10.31 9.50 5.80
N VAL A 273 -9.27 9.42 5.00
CA VAL A 273 -8.82 8.20 4.34
C VAL A 273 -7.41 7.85 4.81
N ARG A 274 -7.00 6.61 4.53
CA ARG A 274 -5.65 6.11 4.79
C ARG A 274 -5.24 5.18 3.65
N ARG A 275 -4.01 5.34 3.18
CA ARG A 275 -3.38 4.38 2.26
C ARG A 275 -2.79 3.19 3.03
N PHE A 276 -2.75 2.02 2.39
CA PHE A 276 -2.11 0.82 2.92
C PHE A 276 -1.44 0.04 1.79
#